data_AF-A0A0F0FNV6-F1
#
_entry.id   AF-A0A0F0FNV6-F1
#
_cell.length_a   1.000
_cell.length_b   1.000
_cell.length_c   1.000
_cell.angle_alpha   90.00
_cell.angle_beta   90.00
_cell.angle_gamma   90.00
#
_symmetry.space_group_name_H-M   'P 1'
#
loop_
_entity.id
_entity.type
_entity.pdbx_description
1 polymer ?
#
loop_
_entity_poly.entity_id
_entity_poly.type
_entity_poly.pdbx_seq_one_letter_code
_entity_poly.pdbx_strand_id
1 'polypeptide(L)'
;MNTATLEQMRAPAVREPAPIITMGFGSSQSFELMQRAANLLSSSTLVPAAYRKVIEKLDKFGNVKESRENPNALANSVVALNMAQRMGADPLMVMQNLYIVEGRPSWSSQWIIAAVNGCGRFSPLRFDIKVLGKKVVERVEIVWENGNRSNVTKKVEIIDKVAIAWAVERETKERLESPPVTIEMAVKEGWYTKNGSKWQTMDEVMLRYRTASFFGKLYAPELLMGLQSVEEAQDIIDLNPDGSYTVASASVDELRGSSRAQPAQPAEVVKHASEPAASSSTENEKQEASTAGQPAGDELPPDDDQQDGEAGTADDEPALSFQDVNRELLTAKTIDDLDYARSFIKQIPDEKAKATLNSVAARRMRELAPSDEPAAAAQPARRARAPINAD
;
A
#
# COMPACT_ATOMS: atom_id res chain seq x y z
N MET A 1 -12.30 30.11 -54.97
CA MET A 1 -13.56 29.36 -54.90
C MET A 1 -13.25 27.92 -55.27
N ASN A 2 -13.11 27.02 -54.29
CA ASN A 2 -12.96 25.59 -54.55
C ASN A 2 -14.35 25.02 -54.84
N THR A 3 -14.65 24.76 -56.11
CA THR A 3 -15.86 24.03 -56.51
C THR A 3 -15.62 22.54 -56.28
N ALA A 4 -16.01 22.04 -55.10
CA ALA A 4 -16.11 20.60 -54.87
C ALA A 4 -17.29 20.07 -55.71
N THR A 5 -17.02 19.09 -56.57
CA THR A 5 -18.03 18.45 -57.42
C THR A 5 -18.94 17.55 -56.57
N LEU A 6 -20.23 17.49 -56.89
CA LEU A 6 -21.25 16.65 -56.22
C LEU A 6 -20.87 15.16 -56.13
N GLU A 7 -20.01 14.66 -57.04
CA GLU A 7 -19.45 13.31 -56.97
C GLU A 7 -18.48 13.11 -55.79
N GLN A 8 -17.70 14.13 -55.42
CA GLN A 8 -16.77 14.05 -54.28
C GLN A 8 -17.51 14.03 -52.93
N MET A 9 -18.75 14.54 -52.87
CA MET A 9 -19.61 14.46 -51.68
C MET A 9 -20.41 13.14 -51.58
N ARG A 10 -20.46 12.35 -52.65
CA ARG A 10 -21.24 11.10 -52.74
C ARG A 10 -20.38 9.83 -52.65
N ALA A 11 -19.07 9.95 -52.82
CA ALA A 11 -18.15 8.89 -52.45
C ALA A 11 -18.23 8.68 -50.92
N PRO A 12 -18.36 7.44 -50.42
CA PRO A 12 -18.22 7.20 -48.98
C PRO A 12 -16.85 7.73 -48.61
N ALA A 13 -16.80 8.73 -47.73
CA ALA A 13 -15.54 9.19 -47.17
C ALA A 13 -14.82 7.94 -46.66
N VAL A 14 -13.68 7.60 -47.27
CA VAL A 14 -12.82 6.53 -46.79
C VAL A 14 -12.43 6.99 -45.40
N ARG A 15 -13.14 6.47 -44.39
CA ARG A 15 -12.81 6.73 -42.99
C ARG A 15 -11.42 6.17 -42.83
N GLU A 16 -10.43 7.05 -42.70
CA GLU A 16 -9.12 6.63 -42.22
C GLU A 16 -9.34 5.78 -40.97
N PRO A 17 -8.71 4.60 -40.88
CA PRO A 17 -8.85 3.77 -39.71
C PRO A 17 -8.45 4.61 -38.49
N ALA A 18 -9.32 4.65 -37.48
CA ALA A 18 -9.04 5.38 -36.26
C ALA A 18 -7.67 4.93 -35.72
N PRO A 19 -6.82 5.86 -35.25
CA PRO A 19 -5.50 5.50 -34.76
C PRO A 19 -5.65 4.51 -33.61
N ILE A 20 -4.84 3.45 -33.62
CA ILE A 20 -4.77 2.49 -32.53
C ILE A 20 -4.13 3.21 -31.34
N ILE A 21 -4.91 3.50 -30.31
CA ILE A 21 -4.43 4.15 -29.08
C ILE A 21 -4.00 3.05 -28.12
N THR A 22 -2.72 2.99 -27.82
CA THR A 22 -2.16 2.14 -26.76
C THR A 22 -1.99 2.95 -25.49
N MET A 23 -1.95 2.30 -24.32
CA MET A 23 -1.60 3.00 -23.09
C MET A 23 -0.15 3.50 -23.19
N GLY A 24 0.17 4.65 -22.60
CA GLY A 24 1.55 5.12 -22.57
C GLY A 24 1.70 6.59 -22.21
N PHE A 25 2.95 7.04 -22.05
CA PHE A 25 3.28 8.44 -21.76
C PHE A 25 3.60 9.27 -23.02
N GLY A 26 3.65 8.64 -24.20
CA GLY A 26 4.12 9.28 -25.44
C GLY A 26 3.15 10.26 -26.09
N SER A 27 1.85 10.18 -25.77
CA SER A 27 0.84 11.11 -26.26
C SER A 27 -0.26 11.37 -25.22
N SER A 28 -0.97 12.48 -25.36
CA SER A 28 -2.09 12.84 -24.45
C SER A 28 -3.18 11.77 -24.44
N GLN A 29 -3.56 11.27 -25.62
CA GLN A 29 -4.57 10.22 -25.78
C GLN A 29 -4.15 8.91 -25.10
N SER A 30 -2.88 8.53 -25.23
CA SER A 30 -2.31 7.32 -24.59
C SER A 30 -2.28 7.46 -23.07
N PHE A 31 -1.95 8.65 -22.58
CA PHE A 31 -1.88 8.94 -21.15
C PHE A 31 -3.27 9.02 -20.52
N GLU A 32 -4.25 9.60 -21.21
CA GLU A 32 -5.65 9.57 -20.78
C GLU A 32 -6.20 8.14 -20.72
N LEU A 33 -5.90 7.30 -21.72
CA LEU A 33 -6.30 5.90 -21.71
C LEU A 33 -5.68 5.17 -20.51
N MET A 34 -4.40 5.37 -20.26
CA MET A 34 -3.69 4.80 -19.10
C MET A 34 -4.32 5.24 -17.78
N GLN A 35 -4.65 6.54 -17.63
CA GLN A 35 -5.33 7.04 -16.44
C GLN A 35 -6.72 6.42 -16.26
N ARG A 36 -7.50 6.24 -17.34
CA ARG A 36 -8.82 5.59 -17.27
C ARG A 36 -8.71 4.12 -16.84
N ALA A 37 -7.74 3.39 -17.40
CA ALA A 37 -7.46 2.01 -16.99
C ALA A 37 -7.02 1.92 -15.53
N ALA A 38 -6.12 2.80 -15.09
CA ALA A 38 -5.68 2.89 -13.69
C ALA A 38 -6.85 3.22 -12.75
N ASN A 39 -7.74 4.12 -13.18
CA ASN A 39 -8.92 4.51 -12.42
C ASN A 39 -9.93 3.35 -12.28
N LEU A 40 -10.04 2.47 -13.28
CA LEU A 40 -10.84 1.25 -13.22
C LEU A 40 -10.22 0.22 -12.25
N LEU A 41 -8.94 -0.08 -12.41
CA LEU A 41 -8.24 -1.09 -11.62
C LEU A 41 -8.15 -0.72 -10.14
N SER A 42 -7.94 0.56 -9.83
CA SER A 42 -7.91 1.07 -8.46
C SER A 42 -9.26 1.01 -7.72
N SER A 43 -10.36 0.77 -8.43
CA SER A 43 -11.67 0.45 -7.82
C SER A 43 -11.89 -1.05 -7.58
N SER A 44 -10.99 -1.92 -8.04
CA SER A 44 -11.11 -3.37 -7.88
C SER A 44 -10.68 -3.83 -6.49
N THR A 45 -11.38 -4.82 -5.93
CA THR A 45 -10.95 -5.51 -4.70
C THR A 45 -9.85 -6.54 -4.97
N LEU A 46 -9.61 -6.89 -6.24
CA LEU A 46 -8.59 -7.86 -6.66
C LEU A 46 -7.17 -7.26 -6.69
N VAL A 47 -7.04 -5.94 -6.51
CA VAL A 47 -5.72 -5.28 -6.42
C VAL A 47 -5.37 -4.97 -4.95
N PRO A 48 -4.08 -5.03 -4.58
CA PRO A 48 -3.63 -4.69 -3.23
C PRO A 48 -4.02 -3.29 -2.76
N ALA A 49 -4.07 -3.09 -1.44
CA ALA A 49 -4.49 -1.83 -0.80
C ALA A 49 -3.71 -0.60 -1.30
N ALA A 50 -2.43 -0.76 -1.65
CA ALA A 50 -1.59 0.30 -2.19
C ALA A 50 -2.12 0.90 -3.51
N TYR A 51 -2.87 0.12 -4.29
CA TYR A 51 -3.45 0.51 -5.56
C TYR A 51 -4.94 0.88 -5.45
N ARG A 52 -5.60 0.51 -4.36
CA ARG A 52 -7.04 0.75 -4.18
C ARG A 52 -7.31 2.20 -3.80
N LYS A 53 -8.33 2.80 -4.42
CA LYS A 53 -8.85 4.15 -4.09
C LYS A 53 -9.31 4.27 -2.65
N VAL A 54 -9.89 3.20 -2.13
CA VAL A 54 -10.44 3.15 -0.78
C VAL A 54 -9.77 2.01 -0.04
N ILE A 55 -9.21 2.31 1.12
CA ILE A 55 -8.61 1.34 2.03
C ILE A 55 -9.58 1.16 3.19
N GLU A 56 -10.10 -0.06 3.30
CA GLU A 56 -10.99 -0.46 4.38
C GLU A 56 -10.20 -1.24 5.42
N LYS A 57 -10.26 -0.80 6.68
CA LYS A 57 -9.73 -1.53 7.83
C LYS A 57 -10.85 -2.43 8.36
N LEU A 58 -10.65 -3.73 8.28
CA LEU A 58 -11.59 -4.72 8.78
C LEU A 58 -11.37 -4.94 10.28
N ASP A 59 -12.45 -5.21 11.01
CA ASP A 59 -12.38 -5.71 12.39
C ASP A 59 -12.02 -7.21 12.41
N LYS A 60 -11.86 -7.76 13.63
CA LYS A 60 -11.58 -9.19 13.83
C LYS A 60 -12.68 -10.12 13.27
N PHE A 61 -13.87 -9.60 13.00
CA PHE A 61 -15.04 -10.33 12.53
C PHE A 61 -15.34 -10.08 11.04
N GLY A 62 -14.47 -9.35 10.33
CA GLY A 62 -14.61 -9.06 8.91
C GLY A 62 -15.55 -7.89 8.56
N ASN A 63 -15.97 -7.08 9.53
CA ASN A 63 -16.76 -5.88 9.27
C ASN A 63 -15.85 -4.66 9.03
N VAL A 64 -16.27 -3.75 8.14
CA VAL A 64 -15.54 -2.51 7.88
C VAL A 64 -15.60 -1.60 9.11
N LYS A 65 -14.47 -1.45 9.79
CA LYS A 65 -14.30 -0.59 10.98
C LYS A 65 -14.01 0.85 10.59
N GLU A 66 -13.23 1.04 9.53
CA GLU A 66 -12.79 2.35 9.06
C GLU A 66 -12.59 2.29 7.56
N SER A 67 -12.92 3.36 6.86
CA SER A 67 -12.70 3.51 5.43
C SER A 67 -12.02 4.86 5.19
N ARG A 68 -10.90 4.82 4.47
CA ARG A 68 -10.11 6.01 4.11
C ARG A 68 -9.80 6.04 2.63
N GLU A 69 -9.76 7.23 2.06
CA GLU A 69 -9.32 7.43 0.69
C GLU A 69 -7.79 7.33 0.60
N ASN A 70 -7.31 6.70 -0.46
CA ASN A 70 -5.89 6.58 -0.80
C ASN A 70 -5.54 7.59 -1.89
N PRO A 71 -4.88 8.72 -1.56
CA PRO A 71 -4.53 9.74 -2.53
C PRO A 71 -3.53 9.22 -3.59
N ASN A 72 -2.76 8.18 -3.28
CA ASN A 72 -1.73 7.63 -4.16
C ASN A 72 -2.23 6.52 -5.08
N ALA A 73 -3.47 6.06 -4.92
CA ALA A 73 -4.03 4.91 -5.64
C ALA A 73 -3.88 5.02 -7.16
N LEU A 74 -4.28 6.17 -7.72
CA LEU A 74 -4.21 6.41 -9.15
C LEU A 74 -2.76 6.45 -9.64
N ALA A 75 -1.89 7.19 -8.95
CA ALA A 75 -0.49 7.32 -9.32
C ALA A 75 0.23 5.96 -9.27
N ASN A 76 0.05 5.20 -8.19
CA ASN A 76 0.60 3.85 -8.04
C ASN A 76 0.10 2.92 -9.14
N SER A 77 -1.19 3.02 -9.50
CA SER A 77 -1.78 2.20 -10.55
C SER A 77 -1.23 2.55 -11.94
N VAL A 78 -1.03 3.84 -12.24
CA VAL A 78 -0.38 4.29 -13.48
C VAL A 78 1.06 3.77 -13.58
N VAL A 79 1.82 3.80 -12.48
CA VAL A 79 3.19 3.26 -12.44
C VAL A 79 3.19 1.75 -12.69
N ALA A 80 2.28 1.00 -12.05
CA ALA A 80 2.14 -0.43 -12.27
C ALA A 80 1.75 -0.76 -13.72
N LEU A 81 0.84 0.01 -14.32
CA LEU A 81 0.48 -0.14 -15.74
C LEU A 81 1.67 0.11 -16.65
N ASN A 82 2.47 1.15 -16.39
CA ASN A 82 3.67 1.37 -17.19
C ASN A 82 4.68 0.22 -17.04
N MET A 83 4.84 -0.32 -15.83
CA MET A 83 5.70 -1.49 -15.62
C MET A 83 5.19 -2.71 -16.38
N ALA A 84 3.88 -2.98 -16.33
CA ALA A 84 3.25 -4.06 -17.08
C ALA A 84 3.52 -3.95 -18.59
N GLN A 85 3.44 -2.74 -19.15
CA GLN A 85 3.78 -2.51 -20.56
C GLN A 85 5.25 -2.77 -20.88
N ARG A 86 6.17 -2.32 -20.01
CA ARG A 86 7.61 -2.54 -20.21
C ARG A 86 7.96 -4.02 -20.20
N MET A 87 7.31 -4.78 -19.33
CA MET A 87 7.52 -6.21 -19.19
C MET A 87 6.73 -7.06 -20.19
N GLY A 88 5.84 -6.45 -20.99
CA GLY A 88 4.87 -7.21 -21.79
C GLY A 88 3.96 -8.12 -20.96
N ALA A 89 3.70 -7.75 -19.70
CA ALA A 89 2.97 -8.55 -18.73
C ALA A 89 1.53 -8.06 -18.53
N ASP A 90 0.68 -8.95 -18.01
CA ASP A 90 -0.70 -8.58 -17.66
C ASP A 90 -0.75 -7.56 -16.51
N PRO A 91 -1.51 -6.45 -16.65
CA PRO A 91 -1.68 -5.43 -15.62
C PRO A 91 -2.08 -5.93 -14.24
N LEU A 92 -3.07 -6.83 -14.17
CA LEU A 92 -3.58 -7.31 -12.88
C LEU A 92 -2.54 -8.17 -12.20
N MET A 93 -1.88 -9.03 -12.97
CA MET A 93 -0.80 -9.88 -12.49
C MET A 93 0.37 -9.06 -11.94
N VAL A 94 0.75 -7.97 -12.61
CA VAL A 94 1.77 -7.02 -12.11
C VAL A 94 1.32 -6.36 -10.81
N MET A 95 0.11 -5.82 -10.76
CA MET A 95 -0.41 -5.16 -9.55
C MET A 95 -0.49 -6.09 -8.34
N GLN A 96 -0.75 -7.38 -8.54
CA GLN A 96 -0.81 -8.36 -7.44
C GLN A 96 0.57 -8.75 -6.90
N ASN A 97 1.60 -8.68 -7.72
CA ASN A 97 2.96 -9.11 -7.38
C ASN A 97 3.94 -7.96 -7.12
N LEU A 98 3.57 -6.74 -7.47
CA LEU A 98 4.36 -5.55 -7.25
C LEU A 98 3.98 -4.91 -5.90
N TYR A 99 4.94 -4.83 -5.01
CA TYR A 99 4.83 -4.18 -3.70
C TYR A 99 5.53 -2.83 -3.72
N ILE A 100 5.07 -1.93 -2.85
CA ILE A 100 5.71 -0.62 -2.64
C ILE A 100 6.30 -0.62 -1.22
N VAL A 101 7.62 -0.59 -1.12
CA VAL A 101 8.38 -0.65 0.12
C VAL A 101 9.23 0.61 0.23
N GLU A 102 8.97 1.47 1.22
CA GLU A 102 9.63 2.79 1.38
C GLU A 102 9.62 3.64 0.09
N GLY A 103 8.52 3.59 -0.65
CA GLY A 103 8.37 4.30 -1.93
C GLY A 103 9.12 3.68 -3.10
N ARG A 104 9.71 2.48 -2.94
CA ARG A 104 10.38 1.73 -4.00
C ARG A 104 9.54 0.53 -4.43
N PRO A 105 9.40 0.27 -5.74
CA PRO A 105 8.79 -0.96 -6.22
C PRO A 105 9.66 -2.18 -5.88
N SER A 106 9.05 -3.23 -5.35
CA SER A 106 9.66 -4.52 -5.04
C SER A 106 8.76 -5.64 -5.54
N TRP A 107 9.33 -6.71 -6.09
CA TRP A 107 8.56 -7.84 -6.58
C TRP A 107 8.39 -8.91 -5.50
N SER A 108 7.27 -9.63 -5.55
CA SER A 108 7.11 -10.87 -4.80
C SER A 108 8.18 -11.89 -5.20
N SER A 109 8.60 -12.68 -4.22
CA SER A 109 9.56 -13.74 -4.48
C SER A 109 9.00 -14.78 -5.45
N GLN A 110 7.69 -15.05 -5.40
CA GLN A 110 7.01 -15.91 -6.37
C GLN A 110 7.12 -15.39 -7.80
N TRP A 111 6.92 -14.08 -8.01
CA TRP A 111 7.09 -13.44 -9.30
C TRP A 111 8.52 -13.56 -9.80
N ILE A 112 9.50 -13.28 -8.93
CA ILE A 112 10.92 -13.39 -9.28
C ILE A 112 11.26 -14.82 -9.71
N ILE A 113 10.79 -15.84 -8.99
CA ILE A 113 10.99 -17.25 -9.36
C ILE A 113 10.37 -17.54 -10.73
N ALA A 114 9.12 -17.11 -10.96
CA ALA A 114 8.43 -17.34 -12.22
C ALA A 114 9.15 -16.66 -13.39
N ALA A 115 9.58 -15.41 -13.19
CA ALA A 115 10.23 -14.60 -14.19
C ALA A 115 11.62 -15.18 -14.54
N VAL A 116 12.42 -15.59 -13.55
CA VAL A 116 13.71 -16.29 -13.76
C VAL A 116 13.52 -17.64 -14.46
N ASN A 117 12.47 -18.40 -14.11
CA ASN A 117 12.21 -19.70 -14.73
C ASN A 117 11.73 -19.56 -16.19
N GLY A 118 11.01 -18.48 -16.51
CA GLY A 118 10.42 -18.21 -17.81
C GLY A 118 11.33 -17.48 -18.79
N CYS A 119 12.42 -16.85 -18.34
CA CYS A 119 13.22 -15.95 -19.17
C CYS A 119 14.10 -16.62 -20.22
N GLY A 120 14.18 -17.96 -20.24
CA GLY A 120 15.01 -18.69 -21.19
C GLY A 120 16.53 -18.61 -20.95
N ARG A 121 17.04 -17.60 -20.23
CA ARG A 121 18.47 -17.45 -19.89
C ARG A 121 18.97 -18.48 -18.88
N PHE A 122 18.13 -18.87 -17.92
CA PHE A 122 18.51 -19.80 -16.85
C PHE A 122 17.77 -21.15 -16.97
N SER A 123 18.31 -22.18 -16.32
CA SER A 123 17.51 -23.35 -15.94
C SER A 123 16.48 -22.95 -14.87
N PRO A 124 15.40 -23.74 -14.66
CA PRO A 124 14.51 -23.50 -13.55
C PRO A 124 15.27 -23.45 -12.22
N LEU A 125 14.97 -22.44 -11.40
CA LEU A 125 15.61 -22.21 -10.11
C LEU A 125 15.43 -23.44 -9.20
N ARG A 126 16.51 -23.80 -8.53
CA ARG A 126 16.58 -24.90 -7.57
C ARG A 126 17.13 -24.38 -6.25
N PHE A 127 16.94 -25.15 -5.18
CA PHE A 127 17.28 -24.72 -3.83
C PHE A 127 17.96 -25.85 -3.09
N ASP A 128 19.12 -25.55 -2.52
CA ASP A 128 19.84 -26.44 -1.63
C ASP A 128 19.62 -25.93 -0.19
N ILE A 129 19.01 -26.76 0.66
CA ILE A 129 18.77 -26.45 2.07
C ILE A 129 19.58 -27.42 2.93
N LYS A 130 20.34 -26.88 3.89
CA LYS A 130 21.11 -27.66 4.85
C LYS A 130 20.77 -27.22 6.27
N VAL A 131 20.45 -28.19 7.12
CA VAL A 131 20.23 -27.97 8.56
C VAL A 131 21.60 -27.85 9.25
N LEU A 132 21.83 -26.74 9.95
CA LEU A 132 23.06 -26.46 10.68
C LEU A 132 22.97 -26.89 12.16
N GLY A 133 21.76 -26.97 12.71
CA GLY A 133 21.49 -27.48 14.05
C GLY A 133 20.98 -26.40 15.01
N LYS A 134 20.91 -26.73 16.31
CA LYS A 134 20.40 -25.80 17.33
C LYS A 134 21.39 -24.67 17.59
N LYS A 135 20.90 -23.44 17.63
CA LYS A 135 21.70 -22.24 17.91
C LYS A 135 20.89 -21.25 18.72
N VAL A 136 21.54 -20.55 19.64
CA VAL A 136 20.96 -19.41 20.36
C VAL A 136 21.49 -18.15 19.69
N VAL A 137 20.61 -17.33 19.15
CA VAL A 137 20.95 -16.08 18.46
C VAL A 137 20.43 -14.92 19.29
N GLU A 138 21.27 -13.90 19.44
CA GLU A 138 20.95 -12.66 20.14
C GLU A 138 20.55 -11.59 19.14
N ARG A 139 19.41 -10.93 19.39
CA ARG A 139 18.95 -9.75 18.66
C ARG A 139 18.76 -8.60 19.63
N VAL A 140 19.29 -7.43 19.28
CA VAL A 140 19.03 -6.19 20.02
C VAL A 140 17.78 -5.55 19.43
N GLU A 141 16.73 -5.40 20.23
CA GLU A 141 15.53 -4.65 19.86
C GLU A 141 15.49 -3.33 20.66
N ILE A 142 15.12 -2.25 19.99
CA ILE A 142 14.91 -0.95 20.63
C ILE A 142 13.50 -0.95 21.19
N VAL A 143 13.37 -0.97 22.52
CA VAL A 143 12.09 -0.87 23.22
C VAL A 143 11.99 0.51 23.85
N TRP A 144 10.87 1.17 23.62
CA TRP A 144 10.54 2.43 24.29
C TRP A 144 9.99 2.11 25.68
N GLU A 145 10.77 2.43 26.71
CA GLU A 145 10.32 2.36 28.10
C GLU A 145 10.31 3.78 28.67
N ASN A 146 9.15 4.24 29.14
CA ASN A 146 8.97 5.54 29.80
C ASN A 146 9.55 6.74 29.02
N GLY A 147 9.34 6.78 27.71
CA GLY A 147 9.82 7.87 26.83
C GLY A 147 11.31 7.83 26.52
N ASN A 148 12.06 6.86 27.05
CA ASN A 148 13.47 6.64 26.72
C ASN A 148 13.64 5.39 25.85
N ARG A 149 14.50 5.50 24.83
CA ARG A 149 14.93 4.34 24.02
C ARG A 149 15.86 3.47 24.85
N SER A 150 15.48 2.22 25.07
CA SER A 150 16.31 1.21 25.73
C SER A 150 16.61 0.07 24.75
N ASN A 151 17.85 -0.41 24.75
CA ASN A 151 18.25 -1.56 23.94
C ASN A 151 18.03 -2.83 24.78
N VAL A 152 17.10 -3.68 24.38
CA VAL A 152 16.84 -4.97 25.03
C VAL A 152 17.37 -6.08 24.14
N THR A 153 18.30 -6.87 24.67
CA THR A 153 18.81 -8.06 23.97
C THR A 153 17.87 -9.23 24.21
N LYS A 154 17.19 -9.70 23.16
CA LYS A 154 16.39 -10.93 23.18
C LYS A 154 17.23 -12.10 22.70
N LYS A 155 17.26 -13.18 23.49
CA LYS A 155 17.85 -14.47 23.13
C LYS A 155 16.77 -15.35 22.52
N VAL A 156 17.00 -15.82 21.30
CA VAL A 156 16.07 -16.68 20.57
C VAL A 156 16.76 -18.00 20.27
N GLU A 157 16.15 -19.09 20.70
CA GLU A 157 16.60 -20.44 20.34
C GLU A 157 16.00 -20.85 19.00
N ILE A 158 16.86 -21.18 18.04
CA ILE A 158 16.45 -21.57 16.70
C ILE A 158 17.10 -22.90 16.29
N ILE A 159 16.46 -23.59 15.35
CA ILE A 159 17.12 -24.61 14.54
C ILE A 159 17.59 -23.89 13.28
N ASP A 160 18.89 -23.64 13.19
CA ASP A 160 19.46 -22.91 12.08
C ASP A 160 19.50 -23.79 10.83
N LYS A 161 19.15 -23.18 9.71
CA LYS A 161 19.15 -23.75 8.37
C LYS A 161 19.75 -22.73 7.43
N VAL A 162 20.51 -23.20 6.46
CA VAL A 162 21.01 -22.37 5.35
C VAL A 162 20.36 -22.81 4.06
N ALA A 163 19.96 -21.84 3.24
CA ALA A 163 19.48 -22.08 1.89
C ALA A 163 20.31 -21.31 0.87
N ILE A 164 20.49 -21.91 -0.30
CA ILE A 164 21.10 -21.31 -1.48
C ILE A 164 20.21 -21.61 -2.67
N ALA A 165 19.82 -20.58 -3.41
CA ALA A 165 19.15 -20.74 -4.70
C ALA A 165 20.22 -20.86 -5.79
N TRP A 166 20.01 -21.76 -6.75
CA TRP A 166 20.95 -21.94 -7.87
C TRP A 166 20.22 -22.20 -9.17
N ALA A 167 20.85 -21.79 -10.27
CA ALA A 167 20.44 -22.10 -11.63
C ALA A 167 21.67 -22.21 -12.55
N VAL A 168 21.52 -22.93 -13.65
CA VAL A 168 22.54 -23.04 -14.69
C VAL A 168 22.22 -22.01 -15.79
N GLU A 169 23.15 -21.12 -16.08
CA GLU A 169 23.03 -20.19 -17.20
C GLU A 169 23.18 -20.96 -18.53
N ARG A 170 22.27 -20.75 -19.47
CA ARG A 170 22.20 -21.60 -20.67
C ARG A 170 23.33 -21.37 -21.64
N GLU A 171 23.87 -20.15 -21.70
CA GLU A 171 24.95 -19.79 -22.61
C GLU A 171 26.29 -20.32 -22.09
N THR A 172 26.67 -19.94 -20.87
CA THR A 172 27.94 -20.29 -20.23
C THR A 172 27.98 -21.72 -19.70
N LYS A 173 26.80 -22.33 -19.46
CA LYS A 173 26.63 -23.61 -18.73
C LYS A 173 27.17 -23.57 -17.30
N GLU A 174 27.43 -22.40 -16.76
CA GLU A 174 27.91 -22.22 -15.39
C GLU A 174 26.74 -22.30 -14.39
N ARG A 175 27.00 -22.90 -13.23
CA ARG A 175 26.07 -22.90 -12.09
C ARG A 175 26.28 -21.61 -11.30
N LEU A 176 25.25 -20.76 -11.32
CA LEU A 176 25.19 -19.53 -10.53
C LEU A 176 24.47 -19.81 -9.22
N GLU A 177 24.96 -19.23 -8.13
CA GLU A 177 24.44 -19.43 -6.78
C GLU A 177 24.11 -18.09 -6.12
N SER A 178 22.97 -18.03 -5.45
CA SER A 178 22.61 -16.88 -4.64
C SER A 178 23.51 -16.76 -3.42
N PRO A 179 23.63 -15.55 -2.83
CA PRO A 179 24.11 -15.44 -1.46
C PRO A 179 23.34 -16.38 -0.53
N PRO A 180 24.01 -17.08 0.40
CA PRO A 180 23.36 -17.97 1.35
C PRO A 180 22.52 -17.16 2.33
N VAL A 181 21.33 -17.66 2.64
CA VAL A 181 20.44 -17.07 3.65
C VAL A 181 20.25 -18.07 4.78
N THR A 182 20.32 -17.60 6.03
CA THR A 182 20.16 -18.44 7.22
C THR A 182 18.99 -17.99 8.10
N ILE A 183 18.53 -18.88 8.97
CA ILE A 183 17.54 -18.51 10.01
C ILE A 183 18.18 -17.56 11.01
N GLU A 184 19.48 -17.71 11.31
CA GLU A 184 20.22 -16.71 12.09
C GLU A 184 20.12 -15.29 11.49
N MET A 185 20.28 -15.17 10.17
CA MET A 185 20.10 -13.88 9.48
C MET A 185 18.68 -13.36 9.69
N ALA A 186 17.66 -14.20 9.50
CA ALA A 186 16.27 -13.80 9.72
C ALA A 186 15.98 -13.34 11.15
N VAL A 187 16.65 -13.90 12.16
CA VAL A 187 16.58 -13.41 13.55
C VAL A 187 17.24 -12.04 13.69
N LYS A 188 18.43 -11.85 13.13
CA LYS A 188 19.16 -10.57 13.22
C LYS A 188 18.41 -9.43 12.52
N GLU A 189 17.93 -9.69 11.31
CA GLU A 189 17.10 -8.75 10.53
C GLU A 189 15.71 -8.55 11.16
N GLY A 190 15.27 -9.49 12.01
CA GLY A 190 14.01 -9.38 12.73
C GLY A 190 12.79 -9.93 12.03
N TRP A 191 12.97 -10.63 10.93
CA TRP A 191 11.86 -11.31 10.26
C TRP A 191 11.34 -12.46 11.13
N TYR A 192 12.21 -13.11 11.91
CA TYR A 192 11.84 -14.25 12.75
C TYR A 192 11.05 -13.86 14.00
N THR A 193 11.39 -12.75 14.68
CA THR A 193 10.82 -12.42 16.01
C THR A 193 9.50 -11.65 15.96
N LYS A 194 9.03 -11.28 14.76
CA LYS A 194 7.74 -10.61 14.58
C LYS A 194 6.57 -11.52 14.97
N ASN A 195 5.53 -10.92 15.54
CA ASN A 195 4.34 -11.66 15.94
C ASN A 195 3.65 -12.27 14.71
N GLY A 196 3.36 -13.58 14.76
CA GLY A 196 2.77 -14.31 13.63
C GLY A 196 3.73 -14.57 12.46
N SER A 197 5.04 -14.39 12.64
CA SER A 197 6.04 -14.58 11.58
C SER A 197 5.98 -15.98 10.96
N LYS A 198 5.93 -16.01 9.62
CA LYS A 198 5.98 -17.26 8.85
C LYS A 198 7.36 -17.91 8.91
N TRP A 199 8.40 -17.19 9.29
CA TRP A 199 9.73 -17.77 9.50
C TRP A 199 9.78 -18.78 10.65
N GLN A 200 8.82 -18.75 11.58
CA GLN A 200 8.73 -19.75 12.65
C GLN A 200 7.99 -21.02 12.22
N THR A 201 7.00 -20.90 11.32
CA THR A 201 6.09 -21.99 10.95
C THR A 201 6.36 -22.59 9.57
N MET A 202 6.96 -21.82 8.66
CA MET A 202 7.23 -22.13 7.26
C MET A 202 8.64 -21.67 6.86
N ASP A 203 9.63 -21.99 7.70
CA ASP A 203 11.01 -21.54 7.59
C ASP A 203 11.67 -21.86 6.23
N GLU A 204 11.47 -23.06 5.69
CA GLU A 204 12.04 -23.47 4.41
C GLU A 204 11.44 -22.73 3.21
N VAL A 205 10.15 -22.40 3.25
CA VAL A 205 9.50 -21.62 2.19
C VAL A 205 10.06 -20.21 2.18
N MET A 206 10.17 -19.58 3.36
CA MET A 206 10.72 -18.24 3.50
C MET A 206 12.19 -18.17 3.07
N LEU A 207 12.99 -19.18 3.41
CA LEU A 207 14.37 -19.30 2.96
C LEU A 207 14.48 -19.37 1.43
N ARG A 208 13.62 -20.16 0.76
CA ARG A 208 13.59 -20.26 -0.71
C ARG A 208 13.21 -18.93 -1.35
N TYR A 209 12.19 -18.27 -0.83
CA TYR A 209 11.75 -16.96 -1.33
C TYR A 209 12.86 -15.91 -1.19
N ARG A 210 13.48 -15.80 -0.01
CA ARG A 210 14.57 -14.83 0.20
C ARG A 210 15.78 -15.09 -0.69
N THR A 211 16.20 -16.36 -0.84
CA THR A 211 17.32 -16.72 -1.72
C THR A 211 17.01 -16.49 -3.20
N ALA A 212 15.77 -16.76 -3.64
CA ALA A 212 15.33 -16.44 -5.00
C ALA A 212 15.33 -14.94 -5.27
N SER A 213 14.84 -14.14 -4.31
CA SER A 213 14.89 -12.69 -4.37
C SER A 213 16.32 -12.17 -4.54
N PHE A 214 17.28 -12.71 -3.79
CA PHE A 214 18.70 -12.36 -3.94
C PHE A 214 19.26 -12.80 -5.29
N PHE A 215 18.93 -14.00 -5.76
CA PHE A 215 19.34 -14.48 -7.07
C PHE A 215 18.87 -13.55 -8.19
N GLY A 216 17.57 -13.25 -8.25
CA GLY A 216 16.99 -12.41 -9.30
C GLY A 216 17.56 -10.99 -9.31
N LYS A 217 17.73 -10.39 -8.12
CA LYS A 217 18.32 -9.04 -8.00
C LYS A 217 19.79 -9.00 -8.42
N LEU A 218 20.54 -10.09 -8.22
CA LEU A 218 21.97 -10.14 -8.52
C LEU A 218 22.25 -10.49 -9.99
N TYR A 219 21.53 -11.46 -10.56
CA TYR A 219 21.86 -12.05 -11.87
C TYR A 219 20.89 -11.66 -12.98
N ALA A 220 19.67 -11.20 -12.65
CA ALA A 220 18.65 -10.81 -13.62
C ALA A 220 17.92 -9.49 -13.26
N PRO A 221 18.62 -8.42 -12.84
CA PRO A 221 17.96 -7.15 -12.49
C PRO A 221 17.21 -6.52 -13.68
N GLU A 222 17.72 -6.69 -14.91
CA GLU A 222 17.12 -6.18 -16.14
C GLU A 222 15.68 -6.69 -16.34
N LEU A 223 15.48 -7.97 -16.05
CA LEU A 223 14.20 -8.65 -16.17
C LEU A 223 13.21 -8.14 -15.12
N LEU A 224 13.67 -7.86 -13.90
CA LEU A 224 12.84 -7.26 -12.84
C LEU A 224 12.54 -5.78 -13.10
N MET A 225 13.37 -5.09 -13.89
CA MET A 225 13.16 -3.69 -14.25
C MET A 225 12.34 -3.51 -15.54
N GLY A 226 11.98 -4.61 -16.22
CA GLY A 226 11.30 -4.57 -17.52
C GLY A 226 12.17 -3.97 -18.62
N LEU A 227 13.48 -4.15 -18.53
CA LEU A 227 14.41 -3.79 -19.60
C LEU A 227 14.48 -4.97 -20.58
N GLN A 228 14.18 -4.71 -21.85
CA GLN A 228 14.38 -5.70 -22.90
C GLN A 228 15.87 -5.98 -23.06
N SER A 229 16.21 -7.26 -23.18
CA SER A 229 17.56 -7.65 -23.55
C SER A 229 17.86 -7.24 -25.00
N VAL A 230 19.15 -7.11 -25.34
CA VAL A 230 19.58 -6.74 -26.69
C VAL A 230 19.11 -7.78 -27.72
N GLU A 231 19.13 -9.05 -27.33
CA GLU A 231 18.68 -10.17 -28.17
C GLU A 231 17.17 -10.12 -28.41
N GLU A 232 16.36 -9.88 -27.35
CA GLU A 232 14.91 -9.71 -27.49
C GLU A 232 14.54 -8.54 -28.40
N ALA A 233 15.28 -7.43 -28.33
CA ALA A 233 15.04 -6.28 -29.20
C ALA A 233 15.39 -6.56 -30.67
N GLN A 234 16.39 -7.42 -30.93
CA GLN A 234 16.80 -7.80 -32.28
C GLN A 234 15.84 -8.79 -32.95
N ASP A 235 15.10 -9.57 -32.16
CA ASP A 235 14.12 -10.54 -32.64
C ASP A 235 12.71 -9.94 -32.87
N ILE A 236 12.52 -8.63 -32.66
CA ILE A 236 11.26 -7.95 -32.97
C ILE A 236 11.11 -7.80 -34.50
N ILE A 237 10.17 -8.56 -35.06
CA ILE A 237 9.73 -8.47 -36.44
C ILE A 237 8.38 -7.76 -36.48
N ASP A 238 8.37 -6.51 -36.93
CA ASP A 238 7.13 -5.77 -37.11
C ASP A 238 6.49 -6.21 -38.44
N LEU A 239 5.33 -6.87 -38.33
CA LEU A 239 4.50 -7.22 -39.49
C LEU A 239 3.55 -6.07 -39.78
N ASN A 240 3.75 -5.43 -40.93
CA ASN A 240 2.84 -4.41 -41.42
C ASN A 240 1.54 -5.05 -41.93
N PRO A 241 0.41 -4.33 -41.91
CA PRO A 241 -0.89 -4.81 -42.40
C PRO A 241 -0.90 -5.23 -43.88
N ASP A 242 0.11 -4.82 -44.65
CA ASP A 242 0.33 -5.18 -46.06
C ASP A 242 1.12 -6.49 -46.24
N GLY A 243 1.49 -7.15 -45.14
CA GLY A 243 2.29 -8.37 -45.14
C GLY A 243 3.80 -8.13 -45.34
N SER A 244 4.25 -6.87 -45.40
CA SER A 244 5.67 -6.55 -45.31
C SER A 244 6.16 -6.69 -43.87
N TYR A 245 7.45 -6.99 -43.70
CA TYR A 245 8.08 -7.06 -42.39
C TYR A 245 9.25 -6.08 -42.30
N THR A 246 9.39 -5.41 -41.16
CA THR A 246 10.56 -4.60 -40.84
C THR A 246 11.28 -5.25 -39.66
N VAL A 247 12.57 -5.55 -39.84
CA VAL A 247 13.45 -5.99 -38.76
C VAL A 247 14.03 -4.74 -38.12
N ALA A 248 13.75 -4.51 -36.85
CA ALA A 248 14.25 -3.35 -36.13
C ALA A 248 15.76 -3.52 -35.84
N SER A 249 16.63 -3.26 -36.82
CA SER A 249 18.06 -3.10 -36.57
C SER A 249 18.30 -1.72 -35.94
N ALA A 250 17.93 -1.56 -34.67
CA ALA A 250 17.97 -0.27 -34.01
C ALA A 250 19.43 0.22 -33.84
N SER A 251 19.86 1.13 -34.70
CA SER A 251 20.89 2.10 -34.35
C SER A 251 20.23 3.23 -33.54
N VAL A 252 20.86 3.62 -32.43
CA VAL A 252 20.35 4.62 -31.48
C VAL A 252 20.07 5.99 -32.14
N ASP A 253 20.62 6.25 -33.33
CA ASP A 253 20.41 7.48 -34.09
C ASP A 253 19.03 7.56 -34.78
N GLU A 254 18.41 6.44 -35.18
CA GLU A 254 17.12 6.46 -35.88
C GLU A 254 15.94 6.83 -34.96
N LEU A 255 15.99 6.45 -33.68
CA LEU A 255 14.98 6.81 -32.68
C LEU A 255 14.93 8.32 -32.38
N ARG A 256 16.03 9.06 -32.62
CA ARG A 256 16.06 10.53 -32.48
C ARG A 256 15.54 11.27 -33.71
N GLY A 257 15.53 10.64 -34.88
CA GLY A 257 15.09 11.26 -36.13
C GLY A 257 13.56 11.37 -36.27
N SER A 258 12.83 10.43 -35.68
CA SER A 258 11.37 10.31 -35.86
C SER A 258 10.54 11.22 -34.95
N SER A 259 11.17 11.97 -34.04
CA SER A 259 10.48 12.84 -33.06
C SER A 259 10.33 14.30 -33.49
N ARG A 260 10.50 14.64 -34.79
CA ARG A 260 10.24 16.01 -35.25
C ARG A 260 8.75 16.22 -35.51
N ALA A 261 8.03 16.51 -34.42
CA ALA A 261 6.66 16.99 -34.45
C ALA A 261 6.52 18.19 -35.42
N GLN A 262 5.54 18.11 -36.33
CA GLN A 262 5.11 19.26 -37.12
C GLN A 262 4.46 20.31 -36.19
N PRO A 263 4.71 21.61 -36.38
CA PRO A 263 4.14 22.64 -35.52
C PRO A 263 2.62 22.75 -35.76
N ALA A 264 1.84 22.40 -34.72
CA ALA A 264 0.40 22.61 -34.69
C ALA A 264 0.08 24.11 -34.67
N GLN A 265 -0.80 24.56 -35.57
CA GLN A 265 -1.34 25.93 -35.55
C GLN A 265 -2.39 26.07 -34.44
N PRO A 266 -2.56 27.26 -33.82
CA PRO A 266 -3.44 27.43 -32.66
C PRO A 266 -4.91 27.31 -33.06
N ALA A 267 -5.67 26.47 -32.34
CA ALA A 267 -7.11 26.34 -32.51
C ALA A 267 -7.86 27.50 -31.83
N GLU A 268 -8.77 28.11 -32.58
CA GLU A 268 -9.66 29.19 -32.17
C GLU A 268 -10.77 28.68 -31.25
N VAL A 269 -10.99 29.39 -30.13
CA VAL A 269 -11.92 29.04 -29.05
C VAL A 269 -13.34 29.38 -29.46
N VAL A 270 -14.22 28.38 -29.58
CA VAL A 270 -15.68 28.61 -29.60
C VAL A 270 -16.29 28.05 -28.31
N LYS A 271 -16.79 28.96 -27.47
CA LYS A 271 -17.59 28.69 -26.28
C LYS A 271 -19.03 28.35 -26.69
N HIS A 272 -19.63 27.32 -26.10
CA HIS A 272 -21.07 27.32 -25.83
C HIS A 272 -21.41 26.51 -24.57
N ALA A 273 -22.48 26.98 -23.90
CA ALA A 273 -22.85 26.77 -22.52
C ALA A 273 -23.78 25.57 -22.26
N SER A 274 -23.82 25.18 -20.97
CA SER A 274 -24.85 24.41 -20.21
C SER A 274 -26.29 24.72 -20.63
N GLU A 275 -27.33 23.87 -20.53
CA GLU A 275 -27.81 22.79 -19.62
C GLU A 275 -29.19 22.33 -20.22
N PRO A 276 -30.10 21.54 -19.59
CA PRO A 276 -30.01 20.46 -18.61
C PRO A 276 -30.85 19.19 -19.02
N ALA A 277 -30.91 18.25 -18.07
CA ALA A 277 -31.53 16.93 -18.09
C ALA A 277 -33.07 16.84 -18.28
N ALA A 278 -33.52 15.66 -18.72
CA ALA A 278 -34.86 15.14 -18.44
C ALA A 278 -34.85 13.59 -18.28
N SER A 279 -35.51 13.16 -17.22
CA SER A 279 -35.75 11.79 -16.72
C SER A 279 -36.90 11.07 -17.43
N SER A 280 -36.92 9.72 -17.38
CA SER A 280 -37.97 8.89 -16.72
C SER A 280 -37.96 7.44 -17.23
N SER A 281 -37.80 6.45 -16.31
CA SER A 281 -38.80 5.40 -15.94
C SER A 281 -38.93 4.25 -16.95
N THR A 282 -39.01 2.95 -16.69
CA THR A 282 -39.12 1.97 -15.57
C THR A 282 -38.72 0.63 -16.29
N GLU A 283 -38.23 -0.46 -15.70
CA GLU A 283 -38.97 -1.45 -14.93
C GLU A 283 -38.13 -2.74 -14.81
N ASN A 284 -38.34 -3.45 -13.71
CA ASN A 284 -37.67 -4.68 -13.27
C ASN A 284 -37.89 -5.86 -14.22
N GLU A 285 -36.89 -6.74 -14.31
CA GLU A 285 -37.12 -8.18 -14.29
C GLU A 285 -36.05 -8.88 -13.43
N LYS A 286 -36.52 -9.50 -12.34
CA LYS A 286 -35.80 -10.50 -11.56
C LYS A 286 -36.03 -11.86 -12.22
N GLN A 287 -34.96 -12.64 -12.40
CA GLN A 287 -35.05 -14.10 -12.38
C GLN A 287 -33.85 -14.71 -11.64
N GLU A 288 -34.19 -15.40 -10.55
CA GLU A 288 -33.48 -16.49 -9.86
C GLU A 288 -33.12 -17.63 -10.85
N ALA A 289 -32.17 -18.55 -10.68
CA ALA A 289 -31.29 -18.98 -9.59
C ALA A 289 -30.16 -19.84 -10.23
N SER A 290 -29.04 -20.04 -9.54
CA SER A 290 -28.67 -21.38 -9.08
C SER A 290 -27.37 -21.36 -8.27
N THR A 291 -27.52 -21.92 -7.09
CA THR A 291 -26.50 -22.28 -6.11
C THR A 291 -25.59 -23.36 -6.70
N ALA A 292 -24.30 -23.04 -6.83
CA ALA A 292 -23.24 -24.03 -6.99
C ALA A 292 -22.15 -23.70 -5.96
N GLY A 293 -21.87 -24.66 -5.08
CA GLY A 293 -21.02 -24.51 -3.92
C GLY A 293 -19.59 -24.10 -4.28
N GLN A 294 -19.06 -23.16 -3.51
CA GLN A 294 -17.63 -22.86 -3.46
C GLN A 294 -16.91 -23.99 -2.70
N PRO A 295 -15.94 -24.69 -3.31
CA PRO A 295 -14.89 -25.33 -2.56
C PRO A 295 -13.87 -24.28 -2.11
N ALA A 296 -13.22 -24.57 -0.99
CA ALA A 296 -12.20 -23.78 -0.32
C ALA A 296 -11.16 -23.16 -1.27
N GLY A 297 -10.96 -21.85 -1.14
CA GLY A 297 -9.80 -21.16 -1.71
C GLY A 297 -8.66 -21.21 -0.71
N ASP A 298 -7.58 -21.89 -1.08
CA ASP A 298 -6.26 -21.72 -0.49
C ASP A 298 -5.89 -20.22 -0.50
N GLU A 299 -5.94 -19.58 0.67
CA GLU A 299 -5.26 -18.30 0.88
C GLU A 299 -3.76 -18.56 0.79
N LEU A 300 -3.20 -18.28 -0.38
CA LEU A 300 -1.76 -18.18 -0.59
C LEU A 300 -1.19 -17.16 0.41
N PRO A 301 -0.12 -17.51 1.14
CA PRO A 301 0.43 -16.64 2.17
C PRO A 301 1.00 -15.36 1.55
N PRO A 302 0.79 -14.19 2.16
CA PRO A 302 1.50 -12.98 1.77
C PRO A 302 3.01 -13.20 1.95
N ASP A 303 3.78 -12.95 0.89
CA ASP A 303 5.25 -12.98 0.94
C ASP A 303 5.75 -11.88 1.91
N ASP A 304 6.58 -12.28 2.88
CA ASP A 304 7.21 -11.42 3.90
C ASP A 304 8.19 -10.37 3.31
N ASP A 305 8.26 -10.22 1.98
CA ASP A 305 8.92 -9.09 1.30
C ASP A 305 8.18 -7.75 1.54
N GLN A 306 7.04 -7.80 2.24
CA GLN A 306 6.18 -6.68 2.60
C GLN A 306 6.65 -5.84 3.81
N GLN A 307 7.85 -6.07 4.35
CA GLN A 307 8.10 -5.69 5.75
C GLN A 307 9.33 -4.83 6.05
N ASP A 308 9.83 -4.12 5.05
CA ASP A 308 10.88 -3.10 5.21
C ASP A 308 10.37 -1.71 4.80
N GLY A 309 9.12 -1.33 5.12
CA GLY A 309 8.61 -0.02 4.73
C GLY A 309 7.40 0.57 5.44
N GLU A 310 7.05 0.10 6.64
CA GLU A 310 6.25 0.91 7.57
C GLU A 310 7.21 1.62 8.53
N ALA A 311 7.66 2.80 8.10
CA ALA A 311 8.06 3.84 9.03
C ALA A 311 6.84 4.13 9.92
N GLY A 312 7.04 4.02 11.23
CA GLY A 312 5.99 4.15 12.23
C GLY A 312 5.12 5.38 12.01
N THR A 313 3.85 5.15 11.69
CA THR A 313 2.80 6.06 12.10
C THR A 313 2.67 5.91 13.61
N ALA A 314 3.34 6.81 14.33
CA ALA A 314 2.90 7.20 15.65
C ALA A 314 1.43 7.62 15.55
N ASP A 315 0.56 6.76 16.09
CA ASP A 315 -0.69 7.05 16.80
C ASP A 315 -1.47 5.74 16.98
N ASP A 316 -0.82 4.76 17.61
CA ASP A 316 -1.53 3.73 18.39
C ASP A 316 -1.13 4.00 19.86
N GLU A 317 -1.59 5.13 20.39
CA GLU A 317 -1.76 5.27 21.84
C GLU A 317 -2.70 4.12 22.25
N PRO A 318 -2.26 3.16 23.08
CA PRO A 318 -3.14 2.11 23.54
C PRO A 318 -4.31 2.77 24.24
N ALA A 319 -5.53 2.55 23.76
CA ALA A 319 -6.74 3.10 24.36
C ALA A 319 -6.67 2.85 25.88
N LEU A 320 -6.55 3.93 26.66
CA LEU A 320 -6.32 3.88 28.10
C LEU A 320 -7.38 2.98 28.75
N SER A 321 -6.91 1.94 29.43
CA SER A 321 -7.82 0.99 30.07
C SER A 321 -8.48 1.65 31.29
N PHE A 322 -9.66 1.16 31.67
CA PHE A 322 -10.33 1.58 32.90
C PHE A 322 -9.41 1.48 34.14
N GLN A 323 -8.56 0.45 34.18
CA GLN A 323 -7.66 0.22 35.31
C GLN A 323 -6.56 1.27 35.40
N ASP A 324 -6.06 1.75 34.26
CA ASP A 324 -5.01 2.77 34.20
C ASP A 324 -5.53 4.12 34.67
N VAL A 325 -6.71 4.55 34.17
CA VAL A 325 -7.33 5.81 34.59
C VAL A 325 -7.75 5.76 36.07
N ASN A 326 -8.28 4.63 36.54
CA ASN A 326 -8.64 4.48 37.96
C ASN A 326 -7.41 4.54 38.87
N ARG A 327 -6.27 3.96 38.44
CA ARG A 327 -5.02 4.03 39.19
C ARG A 327 -4.58 5.48 39.33
N GLU A 328 -4.57 6.25 38.25
CA GLU A 328 -4.12 7.65 38.28
C GLU A 328 -5.01 8.56 39.14
N LEU A 329 -6.33 8.36 39.11
CA LEU A 329 -7.26 9.09 39.99
C LEU A 329 -6.99 8.82 41.47
N LEU A 330 -6.56 7.61 41.83
CA LEU A 330 -6.28 7.22 43.21
C LEU A 330 -4.88 7.66 43.67
N THR A 331 -3.90 7.67 42.77
CA THR A 331 -2.51 8.07 43.07
C THR A 331 -2.29 9.58 43.07
N ALA A 332 -3.17 10.36 42.44
CA ALA A 332 -3.10 11.83 42.43
C ALA A 332 -3.03 12.40 43.85
N LYS A 333 -2.01 13.23 44.13
CA LYS A 333 -1.76 13.83 45.46
C LYS A 333 -2.15 15.30 45.53
N THR A 334 -2.22 15.97 44.39
CA THR A 334 -2.61 17.38 44.27
C THR A 334 -3.90 17.51 43.47
N ILE A 335 -4.55 18.67 43.56
CA ILE A 335 -5.77 18.96 42.79
C ILE A 335 -5.44 18.99 41.29
N ASP A 336 -4.29 19.55 40.92
CA ASP A 336 -3.84 19.65 39.52
C ASP A 336 -3.60 18.26 38.91
N ASP A 337 -2.97 17.34 39.66
CA ASP A 337 -2.77 15.94 39.21
C ASP A 337 -4.12 15.22 39.02
N LEU A 338 -5.10 15.51 39.89
CA LEU A 338 -6.42 14.90 39.82
C LEU A 338 -7.20 15.40 38.60
N ASP A 339 -7.11 16.70 38.29
CA ASP A 339 -7.74 17.29 37.10
C ASP A 339 -7.10 16.79 35.81
N TYR A 340 -5.78 16.58 35.81
CA TYR A 340 -5.08 15.91 34.71
C TYR A 340 -5.58 14.48 34.51
N ALA A 341 -5.63 13.67 35.58
CA ALA A 341 -6.13 12.29 35.52
C ALA A 341 -7.60 12.21 35.06
N ARG A 342 -8.42 13.20 35.44
CA ARG A 342 -9.83 13.30 35.03
C ARG A 342 -9.99 13.56 33.52
N SER A 343 -9.02 14.21 32.87
CA SER A 343 -9.08 14.48 31.43
C SER A 343 -9.09 13.20 30.58
N PHE A 344 -8.48 12.12 31.07
CA PHE A 344 -8.41 10.82 30.41
C PHE A 344 -9.71 10.01 30.45
N ILE A 345 -10.66 10.36 31.33
CA ILE A 345 -11.96 9.67 31.40
C ILE A 345 -12.72 9.75 30.07
N LYS A 346 -12.51 10.81 29.27
CA LYS A 346 -13.13 10.98 27.95
C LYS A 346 -12.68 9.94 26.92
N GLN A 347 -11.50 9.35 27.10
CA GLN A 347 -10.88 8.42 26.16
C GLN A 347 -11.35 6.96 26.36
N ILE A 348 -12.10 6.68 27.42
CA ILE A 348 -12.65 5.34 27.68
C ILE A 348 -13.91 5.13 26.82
N PRO A 349 -14.02 4.01 26.07
CA PRO A 349 -15.17 3.78 25.19
C PRO A 349 -16.47 3.37 25.92
N ASP A 350 -16.39 2.75 27.12
CA ASP A 350 -17.56 2.29 27.88
C ASP A 350 -18.15 3.40 28.78
N GLU A 351 -19.43 3.75 28.55
CA GLU A 351 -20.17 4.76 29.31
C GLU A 351 -20.38 4.38 30.79
N LYS A 352 -20.56 3.09 31.11
CA LYS A 352 -20.69 2.66 32.51
C LYS A 352 -19.36 2.84 33.27
N ALA A 353 -18.24 2.53 32.61
CA ALA A 353 -16.90 2.78 33.11
C ALA A 353 -16.61 4.28 33.31
N LYS A 354 -17.07 5.17 32.40
CA LYS A 354 -16.95 6.62 32.59
C LYS A 354 -17.71 7.11 33.83
N ALA A 355 -18.94 6.64 34.04
CA ALA A 355 -19.76 7.05 35.19
C ALA A 355 -19.10 6.68 36.52
N THR A 356 -18.53 5.46 36.60
CA THR A 356 -17.82 5.00 37.79
C THR A 356 -16.55 5.81 38.05
N LEU A 357 -15.73 6.10 37.03
CA LEU A 357 -14.53 6.92 37.19
C LEU A 357 -14.83 8.38 37.57
N ASN A 358 -15.89 8.96 37.00
CA ASN A 358 -16.35 10.29 37.41
C ASN A 358 -16.78 10.32 38.89
N SER A 359 -17.39 9.23 39.39
CA SER A 359 -17.73 9.11 40.82
C SER A 359 -16.48 9.04 41.72
N VAL A 360 -15.42 8.35 41.26
CA VAL A 360 -14.14 8.23 41.96
C VAL A 360 -13.40 9.58 41.97
N ALA A 361 -13.34 10.27 40.83
CA ALA A 361 -12.76 11.61 40.72
C ALA A 361 -13.48 12.61 41.65
N ALA A 362 -14.81 12.61 41.67
CA ALA A 362 -15.60 13.50 42.54
C ALA A 362 -15.39 13.21 44.03
N ARG A 363 -15.13 11.96 44.41
CA ARG A 363 -14.76 11.58 45.79
C ARG A 363 -13.36 12.11 46.15
N ARG A 364 -12.37 11.88 45.29
CA ARG A 364 -10.99 12.35 45.48
C ARG A 364 -10.89 13.87 45.52
N MET A 365 -11.70 14.58 44.74
CA MET A 365 -11.75 16.04 44.74
C MET A 365 -12.24 16.59 46.09
N ARG A 366 -13.20 15.93 46.75
CA ARG A 366 -13.63 16.30 48.10
C ARG A 366 -12.60 15.98 49.18
N GLU A 367 -11.82 14.92 48.99
CA GLU A 367 -10.75 14.52 49.93
C GLU A 367 -9.53 15.45 49.85
N LEU A 368 -9.25 16.00 48.66
CA LEU A 368 -8.11 16.90 48.41
C LEU A 368 -8.48 18.39 48.54
N ALA A 369 -9.77 18.74 48.57
CA ALA A 369 -10.22 20.09 48.84
C ALA A 369 -9.95 20.46 50.32
N PRO A 370 -9.40 21.65 50.61
CA PRO A 370 -9.23 22.11 51.98
C PRO A 370 -10.59 22.24 52.67
N SER A 371 -10.65 21.85 53.95
CA SER A 371 -11.84 21.99 54.78
C SER A 371 -12.14 23.48 55.01
N ASP A 372 -13.11 24.03 54.28
CA ASP A 372 -13.73 25.30 54.66
C ASP A 372 -14.50 25.09 55.97
N GLU A 373 -13.96 25.62 57.07
CA GLU A 373 -14.77 25.96 58.23
C GLU A 373 -15.89 26.92 57.79
N PRO A 374 -17.15 26.72 58.21
CA PRO A 374 -18.23 27.60 57.80
C PRO A 374 -18.03 29.00 58.39
N ALA A 375 -17.70 29.96 57.52
CA ALA A 375 -17.64 31.37 57.85
C ALA A 375 -18.98 31.85 58.43
N ALA A 376 -18.90 32.49 59.60
CA ALA A 376 -20.01 33.05 60.35
C ALA A 376 -20.90 33.96 59.48
N ALA A 377 -22.21 33.80 59.65
CA ALA A 377 -23.25 34.60 59.01
C ALA A 377 -23.05 36.11 59.26
N ALA A 378 -22.71 36.85 58.20
CA ALA A 378 -22.73 38.31 58.20
C ALA A 378 -24.18 38.81 58.10
N GLN A 379 -24.64 39.52 59.13
CA GLN A 379 -25.94 40.20 59.17
C GLN A 379 -25.98 41.38 58.18
N PRO A 380 -27.14 41.69 57.58
CA PRO A 380 -27.27 42.82 56.65
C PRO A 380 -27.38 44.16 57.41
N ALA A 381 -26.41 45.06 57.16
CA ALA A 381 -26.42 46.42 57.67
C ALA A 381 -27.53 47.27 57.03
N ARG A 382 -28.46 47.77 57.86
CA ARG A 382 -29.49 48.76 57.50
C ARG A 382 -28.83 50.11 57.13
N ARG A 383 -29.09 50.61 55.92
CA ARG A 383 -28.78 52.00 55.52
C ARG A 383 -29.69 52.98 56.26
N ALA A 384 -29.12 53.86 57.08
CA ALA A 384 -29.80 55.03 57.63
C ALA A 384 -29.76 56.19 56.61
N ARG A 385 -30.93 56.77 56.30
CA ARG A 385 -31.07 58.05 55.57
C ARG A 385 -30.82 59.20 56.55
N ALA A 386 -30.05 60.21 56.14
CA ALA A 386 -30.01 61.54 56.77
C ALA A 386 -30.67 62.57 55.83
N PRO A 387 -31.27 63.65 56.38
CA PRO A 387 -32.37 64.38 55.74
C PRO A 387 -31.94 65.60 54.91
N ILE A 388 -32.90 66.01 54.07
CA ILE A 388 -32.96 67.23 53.25
C ILE A 388 -33.09 68.48 54.14
N ASN A 389 -32.30 69.51 53.82
CA ASN A 389 -32.58 70.95 53.99
C ASN A 389 -31.80 71.66 52.86
N ALA A 390 -32.48 72.27 51.89
CA ALA A 390 -33.09 73.61 51.89
C ALA A 390 -32.06 74.69 51.52
N ASP A 391 -32.04 75.01 50.22
CA ASP A 391 -32.17 76.38 49.69
C ASP A 391 -33.23 76.35 48.58
#